data_AF-A0A101H523-F1
#
_entry.id   AF-A0A101H523-F1
#
_cell.length_a   1.000
_cell.length_b   1.000
_cell.length_c   1.000
_cell.angle_alpha   90.00
_cell.angle_beta   90.00
_cell.angle_gamma   90.00
#
_symmetry.space_group_name_H-M   'P 1'
#
loop_
_entity.id
_entity.type
_entity.pdbx_description
1 polymer ?
#
loop_
_entity_poly.entity_id
_entity_poly.type
_entity_poly.pdbx_seq_one_letter_code
_entity_poly.pdbx_strand_id
1 'polypeptide(L)'
;MPAHSAIRSVNWHLISACNYSCRFCFARNLGEKPVSFSEGLAILSHLADAGMEKINFAGGEPLLHPRLFDYCRAGHDAGMVVSITTNGSLLTEKMIEDHMSCIDWIALSVDSASESTEKHLGRGYGEHVQHCIDLSDAVREAGIRLKINTTVTRLTWEEDMADFISRTSPDRCKVLQMLHIQGENDDAVADLAVTDEQFQAFCDRHAGIVLRRGVEPVFESATMIEGSYFMITPGGCVKTDTGRVVRKYPLEDVLQVGIAEYISEMLYLNRGGVYAW
;
A
#
# COMPACT_ATOMS: atom_id res chain seq x y z
N MET A 1 11.29 -28.64 -8.27
CA MET A 1 10.48 -27.57 -7.67
C MET A 1 11.33 -26.31 -7.74
N PRO A 2 10.81 -25.17 -8.22
CA PRO A 2 11.54 -23.91 -8.13
C PRO A 2 11.96 -23.68 -6.67
N ALA A 3 13.11 -23.06 -6.44
CA ALA A 3 13.53 -22.69 -5.09
C ALA A 3 12.43 -21.84 -4.43
N HIS A 4 12.09 -22.12 -3.17
CA HIS A 4 11.11 -21.33 -2.44
C HIS A 4 11.58 -19.87 -2.38
N SER A 5 10.79 -18.95 -2.94
CA SER A 5 11.09 -17.52 -2.88
C SER A 5 10.95 -17.01 -1.44
N ALA A 6 11.82 -16.09 -1.05
CA ALA A 6 11.71 -15.31 0.17
C ALA A 6 10.59 -14.27 0.12
N ILE A 7 10.07 -13.96 -1.07
CA ILE A 7 8.92 -13.07 -1.26
C ILE A 7 7.65 -13.81 -0.84
N ARG A 8 7.04 -13.33 0.23
CA ARG A 8 5.88 -13.98 0.88
C ARG A 8 4.64 -13.08 0.95
N SER A 9 4.72 -11.88 0.40
CA SER A 9 3.60 -10.93 0.38
C SER A 9 3.39 -10.30 -0.99
N VAL A 10 2.12 -10.24 -1.39
CA VAL A 10 1.66 -9.70 -2.67
C VAL A 10 0.68 -8.54 -2.44
N ASN A 11 0.78 -7.52 -3.30
CA ASN A 11 -0.18 -6.42 -3.36
C ASN A 11 -1.05 -6.59 -4.59
N TRP A 12 -2.36 -6.67 -4.45
CA TRP A 12 -3.28 -6.77 -5.57
C TRP A 12 -4.08 -5.49 -5.71
N HIS A 13 -3.82 -4.76 -6.79
CA HIS A 13 -4.59 -3.60 -7.20
C HIS A 13 -5.88 -4.10 -7.85
N LEU A 14 -6.99 -4.12 -7.11
CA LEU A 14 -8.27 -4.68 -7.60
C LEU A 14 -8.90 -3.83 -8.70
N ILE A 15 -8.67 -2.52 -8.67
CA ILE A 15 -9.29 -1.55 -9.57
C ILE A 15 -8.34 -0.36 -9.77
N SER A 16 -8.46 0.35 -10.90
CA SER A 16 -7.75 1.62 -11.12
C SER A 16 -8.55 2.85 -10.70
N ALA A 17 -9.88 2.77 -10.66
CA ALA A 17 -10.74 3.87 -10.26
C ALA A 17 -10.46 4.26 -8.79
N CYS A 18 -10.37 5.57 -8.56
CA CYS A 18 -10.24 6.17 -7.24
C CYS A 18 -11.22 7.35 -7.15
N ASN A 19 -11.74 7.60 -5.96
CA ASN A 19 -12.59 8.77 -5.70
C ASN A 19 -11.79 10.03 -5.33
N TYR A 20 -10.47 9.92 -5.17
CA TYR A 20 -9.53 11.03 -5.03
C TYR A 20 -8.65 11.19 -6.26
N SER A 21 -7.90 12.29 -6.34
CA SER A 21 -7.08 12.67 -7.49
C SER A 21 -5.67 13.08 -7.08
N CYS A 22 -5.02 12.25 -6.25
CA CYS A 22 -3.71 12.57 -5.69
C CYS A 22 -2.67 12.80 -6.80
N ARG A 23 -2.01 13.95 -6.77
CA ARG A 23 -1.08 14.39 -7.81
C ARG A 23 0.16 13.50 -7.90
N PHE A 24 0.66 12.90 -6.82
CA PHE A 24 1.81 12.00 -6.88
C PHE A 24 1.45 10.54 -7.16
N CYS A 25 0.17 10.18 -7.35
CA CYS A 25 -0.25 8.79 -7.46
C CYS A 25 0.50 8.05 -8.59
N PHE A 26 1.20 6.96 -8.24
CA PHE A 26 2.02 6.13 -9.14
C PHE A 26 1.23 4.99 -9.83
N ALA A 27 -0.10 4.98 -9.68
CA ALA A 27 -1.01 3.97 -10.22
C ALA A 27 -2.35 4.59 -10.67
N ARG A 28 -2.31 5.77 -11.29
CA ARG A 28 -3.50 6.59 -11.61
C ARG A 28 -4.43 5.90 -12.60
N ASN A 29 -3.88 5.22 -13.61
CA ASN A 29 -4.69 4.57 -14.62
C ASN A 29 -3.94 3.42 -15.28
N LEU A 30 -4.08 2.22 -14.73
CA LEU A 30 -3.50 1.02 -15.35
C LEU A 30 -4.23 0.61 -16.65
N GLY A 31 -5.34 1.29 -17.00
CA GLY A 31 -6.09 1.08 -18.24
C GLY A 31 -6.80 -0.28 -18.33
N GLU A 32 -6.88 -1.01 -17.21
CA GLU A 32 -7.38 -2.37 -17.16
C GLU A 32 -8.75 -2.44 -16.50
N LYS A 33 -9.60 -3.32 -17.03
CA LYS A 33 -10.82 -3.73 -16.34
C LYS A 33 -10.44 -4.73 -15.23
N PRO A 34 -11.09 -4.65 -14.06
CA PRO A 34 -10.97 -5.71 -13.06
C PRO A 34 -11.32 -7.07 -13.68
N VAL A 35 -10.58 -8.11 -13.28
CA VAL A 35 -10.92 -9.50 -13.58
C VAL A 35 -12.32 -9.85 -13.07
N SER A 36 -12.93 -10.87 -13.67
CA SER A 36 -14.16 -11.46 -13.15
C SER A 36 -13.93 -12.05 -11.76
N PHE A 37 -15.01 -12.24 -11.00
CA PHE A 37 -14.91 -12.81 -9.65
C PHE A 37 -14.29 -14.22 -9.66
N SER A 38 -14.65 -15.07 -10.63
CA SER A 38 -14.08 -16.41 -10.76
C SER A 38 -12.58 -16.40 -11.09
N GLU A 39 -12.14 -15.50 -11.97
CA GLU A 39 -10.70 -15.31 -12.25
C GLU A 39 -9.97 -14.81 -11.01
N GLY A 40 -10.60 -13.89 -10.26
CA GLY A 40 -10.03 -13.39 -9.02
C GLY A 40 -9.86 -14.47 -7.94
N LEU A 41 -10.81 -15.38 -7.80
CA LEU A 41 -10.67 -16.54 -6.91
C LEU A 41 -9.55 -17.48 -7.37
N ALA A 42 -9.39 -17.68 -8.68
CA ALA A 42 -8.28 -18.47 -9.22
C ALA A 42 -6.91 -17.84 -8.92
N ILE A 43 -6.80 -16.50 -9.03
CA ILE A 43 -5.59 -15.75 -8.64
C ILE A 43 -5.25 -16.01 -7.17
N LEU A 44 -6.23 -15.92 -6.25
CA LEU A 44 -6.00 -16.19 -4.82
C LEU A 44 -5.52 -17.62 -4.58
N SER A 45 -6.12 -18.61 -5.24
CA SER A 45 -5.69 -20.00 -5.16
C SER A 45 -4.24 -20.17 -5.62
N HIS A 46 -3.89 -19.63 -6.79
CA HIS A 46 -2.54 -19.74 -7.33
C HIS A 46 -1.49 -19.07 -6.42
N LEU A 47 -1.84 -17.96 -5.77
CA LEU A 47 -0.96 -17.28 -4.82
C LEU A 47 -0.76 -18.09 -3.55
N ALA A 48 -1.83 -18.68 -3.01
CA ALA A 48 -1.75 -19.56 -1.85
C ALA A 48 -0.91 -20.82 -2.16
N ASP A 49 -1.14 -21.45 -3.32
CA ASP A 49 -0.37 -22.60 -3.80
C ASP A 49 1.12 -22.27 -4.02
N ALA A 50 1.40 -21.03 -4.42
CA ALA A 50 2.76 -20.50 -4.54
C ALA A 50 3.43 -20.14 -3.20
N GLY A 51 2.72 -20.33 -2.07
CA GLY A 51 3.23 -20.08 -0.72
C GLY A 51 3.20 -18.62 -0.29
N MET A 52 2.33 -17.79 -0.89
CA MET A 52 2.08 -16.45 -0.34
C MET A 52 1.44 -16.57 1.04
N GLU A 53 1.99 -15.84 2.01
CA GLU A 53 1.53 -15.82 3.39
C GLU A 53 0.71 -14.54 3.69
N LYS A 54 0.85 -13.49 2.87
CA LYS A 54 0.14 -12.22 3.06
C LYS A 54 -0.34 -11.62 1.74
N ILE A 55 -1.60 -11.21 1.71
CA ILE A 55 -2.17 -10.41 0.63
C ILE A 55 -2.55 -9.01 1.10
N ASN A 56 -2.26 -8.01 0.26
CA ASN A 56 -2.72 -6.65 0.46
C ASN A 56 -3.62 -6.22 -0.71
N PHE A 57 -4.89 -5.96 -0.44
CA PHE A 57 -5.81 -5.39 -1.41
C PHE A 57 -5.63 -3.88 -1.47
N ALA A 58 -5.30 -3.37 -2.65
CA ALA A 58 -5.03 -1.97 -2.93
C ALA A 58 -5.61 -1.60 -4.31
N GLY A 59 -5.05 -0.59 -4.98
CA GLY A 59 -5.49 -0.12 -6.29
C GLY A 59 -5.68 1.38 -6.29
N GLY A 60 -6.65 1.86 -7.07
CA GLY A 60 -7.16 3.22 -6.95
C GLY A 60 -7.77 3.42 -5.56
N GLU A 61 -9.05 3.13 -5.38
CA GLU A 61 -9.65 2.97 -4.05
C GLU A 61 -10.33 1.60 -3.96
N PRO A 62 -9.77 0.63 -3.20
CA PRO A 62 -10.33 -0.73 -3.15
C PRO A 62 -11.76 -0.77 -2.62
N LEU A 63 -12.19 0.16 -1.77
CA LEU A 63 -13.57 0.22 -1.26
C LEU A 63 -14.61 0.55 -2.35
N LEU A 64 -14.18 0.98 -3.54
CA LEU A 64 -15.05 1.09 -4.71
C LEU A 64 -15.31 -0.26 -5.39
N HIS A 65 -14.52 -1.30 -5.09
CA HIS A 65 -14.69 -2.61 -5.69
C HIS A 65 -15.82 -3.39 -4.99
N PRO A 66 -16.90 -3.77 -5.69
CA PRO A 66 -18.10 -4.35 -5.08
C PRO A 66 -17.87 -5.71 -4.41
N ARG A 67 -16.73 -6.34 -4.68
CA ARG A 67 -16.33 -7.66 -4.14
C ARG A 67 -15.10 -7.59 -3.23
N LEU A 68 -14.68 -6.41 -2.76
CA LEU A 68 -13.49 -6.30 -1.89
C LEU A 68 -13.54 -7.28 -0.71
N PHE A 69 -14.62 -7.23 0.07
CA PHE A 69 -14.74 -8.05 1.26
C PHE A 69 -14.94 -9.55 0.97
N ASP A 70 -15.48 -9.90 -0.20
CA ASP A 70 -15.51 -11.28 -0.69
C ASP A 70 -14.08 -11.79 -0.94
N TYR A 71 -13.22 -10.97 -1.54
CA TYR A 71 -11.80 -11.30 -1.71
C TYR A 71 -11.02 -11.32 -0.40
N CYS A 72 -11.32 -10.42 0.56
CA CYS A 72 -10.75 -10.48 1.90
C CYS A 72 -11.06 -11.82 2.58
N ARG A 73 -12.33 -12.24 2.56
CA ARG A 73 -12.74 -13.54 3.10
C ARG A 73 -12.05 -14.69 2.40
N ALA A 74 -12.02 -14.70 1.06
CA ALA A 74 -11.35 -15.76 0.31
C ALA A 74 -9.83 -15.82 0.57
N GLY A 75 -9.17 -14.67 0.75
CA GLY A 75 -7.75 -14.63 1.11
C GLY A 75 -7.49 -15.19 2.51
N HIS A 76 -8.33 -14.81 3.48
CA HIS A 76 -8.28 -15.35 4.85
C HIS A 76 -8.53 -16.87 4.88
N ASP A 77 -9.55 -17.35 4.17
CA ASP A 77 -9.90 -18.78 4.10
C ASP A 77 -8.81 -19.61 3.41
N ALA A 78 -7.99 -18.99 2.56
CA ALA A 78 -6.78 -19.57 1.98
C ALA A 78 -5.56 -19.55 2.93
N GLY A 79 -5.72 -19.07 4.17
CA GLY A 79 -4.68 -19.05 5.20
C GLY A 79 -3.70 -17.88 5.11
N MET A 80 -4.00 -16.85 4.29
CA MET A 80 -3.16 -15.65 4.19
C MET A 80 -3.54 -14.61 5.23
N VAL A 81 -2.56 -13.84 5.70
CA VAL A 81 -2.80 -12.56 6.37
C VAL A 81 -3.39 -11.57 5.36
N VAL A 82 -4.52 -10.96 5.71
CA VAL A 82 -5.28 -10.05 4.85
C VAL A 82 -5.09 -8.61 5.29
N SER A 83 -4.72 -7.76 4.33
CA SER A 83 -4.49 -6.34 4.51
C SER A 83 -5.26 -5.54 3.47
N ILE A 84 -5.75 -4.36 3.82
CA ILE A 84 -6.34 -3.40 2.89
C ILE A 84 -5.56 -2.09 2.96
N THR A 85 -5.10 -1.55 1.83
CA THR A 85 -4.61 -0.17 1.74
C THR A 85 -5.69 0.70 1.12
N THR A 86 -6.21 1.67 1.87
CA THR A 86 -7.31 2.55 1.45
C THR A 86 -6.97 4.02 1.73
N ASN A 87 -7.63 4.94 1.03
CA ASN A 87 -7.66 6.34 1.41
C ASN A 87 -8.63 6.61 2.59
N GLY A 88 -9.41 5.63 3.04
CA GLY A 88 -10.28 5.73 4.22
C GLY A 88 -11.59 6.48 4.01
N SER A 89 -11.74 7.25 2.93
CA SER A 89 -12.91 8.12 2.72
C SER A 89 -14.26 7.40 2.59
N LEU A 90 -14.24 6.12 2.23
CA LEU A 90 -15.43 5.26 2.14
C LEU A 90 -15.50 4.24 3.28
N LEU A 91 -14.47 4.16 4.12
CA LEU A 91 -14.41 3.23 5.23
C LEU A 91 -15.35 3.71 6.33
N THR A 92 -16.11 2.80 6.90
CA THR A 92 -17.03 3.09 8.01
C THR A 92 -16.79 2.11 9.14
N GLU A 93 -17.10 2.51 10.37
CA GLU A 93 -17.03 1.65 11.56
C GLU A 93 -17.81 0.35 11.33
N LYS A 94 -19.01 0.45 10.74
CA LYS A 94 -19.82 -0.73 10.38
C LYS A 94 -19.09 -1.70 9.46
N MET A 95 -18.39 -1.22 8.43
CA MET A 95 -17.62 -2.10 7.54
C MET A 95 -16.45 -2.77 8.27
N ILE A 96 -15.82 -2.06 9.21
CA ILE A 96 -14.75 -2.60 10.05
C ILE A 96 -15.33 -3.73 10.91
N GLU A 97 -16.42 -3.48 11.63
CA GLU A 97 -17.10 -4.47 12.50
C GLU A 97 -17.60 -5.69 11.72
N ASP A 98 -18.27 -5.48 10.58
CA ASP A 98 -18.85 -6.57 9.77
C ASP A 98 -17.77 -7.51 9.19
N HIS A 99 -16.52 -7.04 9.07
CA HIS A 99 -15.44 -7.75 8.37
C HIS A 99 -14.17 -7.98 9.20
N MET A 100 -14.16 -7.60 10.49
CA MET A 100 -13.00 -7.76 11.38
C MET A 100 -12.50 -9.21 11.52
N SER A 101 -13.33 -10.21 11.23
CA SER A 101 -12.95 -11.62 11.31
C SER A 101 -12.06 -12.10 10.15
N CYS A 102 -11.93 -11.33 9.07
CA CYS A 102 -11.13 -11.72 7.89
C CYS A 102 -10.16 -10.62 7.43
N ILE A 103 -9.93 -9.60 8.26
CA ILE A 103 -9.01 -8.49 7.97
C ILE A 103 -8.06 -8.37 9.15
N ASP A 104 -6.78 -8.58 8.90
CA ASP A 104 -5.73 -8.46 9.92
C ASP A 104 -5.16 -7.03 9.98
N TRP A 105 -5.12 -6.34 8.83
CA TRP A 105 -4.57 -4.99 8.72
C TRP A 105 -5.45 -4.05 7.90
N ILE A 106 -5.57 -2.82 8.40
CA ILE A 106 -6.04 -1.67 7.60
C ILE A 106 -4.93 -0.64 7.55
N ALA A 107 -4.51 -0.29 6.34
CA ALA A 107 -3.54 0.75 6.07
C ALA A 107 -4.24 2.00 5.53
N LEU A 108 -4.22 3.09 6.30
CA LEU A 108 -4.73 4.39 5.89
C LEU A 108 -3.62 5.20 5.22
N SER A 109 -3.92 5.78 4.05
CA SER A 109 -3.00 6.68 3.35
C SER A 109 -3.19 8.12 3.81
N VAL A 110 -2.20 8.68 4.49
CA VAL A 110 -2.17 10.07 4.98
C VAL A 110 -0.77 10.63 4.74
N ASP A 111 -0.67 11.63 3.87
CA ASP A 111 0.60 12.17 3.38
C ASP A 111 0.98 13.49 4.05
N SER A 112 0.05 14.13 4.77
CA SER A 112 0.26 15.34 5.55
C SER A 112 -0.71 15.39 6.75
N ALA A 113 -0.29 16.00 7.86
CA ALA A 113 -1.15 16.31 9.01
C ALA A 113 -1.96 17.60 8.78
N SER A 114 -1.69 18.33 7.70
CA SER A 114 -2.41 19.53 7.28
C SER A 114 -3.48 19.20 6.25
N GLU A 115 -4.75 19.46 6.60
CA GLU A 115 -5.89 19.31 5.67
C GLU A 115 -5.73 20.14 4.39
N SER A 116 -5.14 21.33 4.51
CA SER A 116 -4.90 22.19 3.35
C SER A 116 -3.85 21.60 2.41
N THR A 117 -2.83 20.93 2.97
CA THR A 117 -1.76 20.26 2.22
C THR A 117 -2.29 18.99 1.58
N GLU A 118 -3.04 18.15 2.31
CA GLU A 118 -3.72 16.97 1.75
C GLU A 118 -4.62 17.34 0.56
N LYS A 119 -5.44 18.38 0.73
CA LYS A 119 -6.28 18.91 -0.35
C LYS A 119 -5.45 19.41 -1.53
N HIS A 120 -4.34 20.10 -1.30
CA HIS A 120 -3.44 20.58 -2.37
C HIS A 120 -2.77 19.41 -3.11
N LEU A 121 -2.46 18.35 -2.39
CA LEU A 121 -1.96 17.09 -2.92
C LEU A 121 -3.02 16.32 -3.71
N GLY A 122 -4.30 16.67 -3.57
CA GLY A 122 -5.44 16.00 -4.22
C GLY A 122 -5.98 14.81 -3.41
N ARG A 123 -5.64 14.72 -2.12
CA ARG A 123 -6.15 13.74 -1.17
C ARG A 123 -7.22 14.40 -0.29
N GLY A 124 -8.47 14.01 -0.50
CA GLY A 124 -9.60 14.58 0.24
C GLY A 124 -9.93 16.01 -0.13
N TYR A 125 -10.93 16.53 0.57
CA TYR A 125 -11.56 17.82 0.27
C TYR A 125 -11.49 18.81 1.45
N GLY A 126 -10.84 18.43 2.55
CA GLY A 126 -10.58 19.28 3.73
C GLY A 126 -10.89 18.65 5.10
N GLU A 127 -11.21 17.35 5.17
CA GLU A 127 -11.52 16.62 6.42
C GLU A 127 -10.84 15.23 6.47
N HIS A 128 -9.84 15.00 5.62
CA HIS A 128 -9.20 13.70 5.46
C HIS A 128 -8.37 13.29 6.67
N VAL A 129 -7.59 14.23 7.21
CA VAL A 129 -6.69 13.97 8.34
C VAL A 129 -7.50 13.62 9.58
N GLN A 130 -8.52 14.43 9.90
CA GLN A 130 -9.35 14.18 11.07
C GLN A 130 -10.15 12.88 10.92
N HIS A 131 -10.72 12.61 9.74
CA HIS A 131 -11.41 11.35 9.46
C HIS A 131 -10.51 10.13 9.61
N CYS A 132 -9.25 10.18 9.17
CA CYS A 132 -8.30 9.09 9.37
C CYS A 132 -7.90 8.91 10.84
N ILE A 133 -7.89 9.97 11.65
CA ILE A 133 -7.69 9.86 13.10
C ILE A 133 -8.86 9.14 13.74
N ASP A 134 -10.10 9.52 13.41
CA ASP A 134 -11.30 8.90 13.97
C ASP A 134 -11.40 7.41 13.57
N LEU A 135 -11.11 7.08 12.31
CA LEU A 135 -11.03 5.69 11.84
C LEU A 135 -9.94 4.87 12.55
N SER A 136 -8.84 5.51 12.96
CA SER A 136 -7.74 4.82 13.64
C SER A 136 -8.18 4.22 14.97
N ASP A 137 -9.12 4.85 15.66
CA ASP A 137 -9.70 4.31 16.89
C ASP A 137 -10.57 3.09 16.59
N ALA A 138 -11.50 3.20 15.65
CA ALA A 138 -12.40 2.11 15.25
C ALA A 138 -11.65 0.86 14.76
N VAL A 139 -10.60 1.03 13.94
CA VAL A 139 -9.75 -0.08 13.48
C VAL A 139 -9.13 -0.83 14.67
N ARG A 140 -8.61 -0.08 15.65
CA ARG A 140 -7.90 -0.64 16.80
C ARG A 140 -8.86 -1.28 17.80
N GLU A 141 -10.04 -0.72 18.00
CA GLU A 141 -11.10 -1.29 18.84
C GLU A 141 -11.64 -2.60 18.29
N ALA A 142 -11.71 -2.74 16.97
CA ALA A 142 -12.03 -4.00 16.30
C ALA A 142 -10.89 -5.04 16.35
N GLY A 143 -9.76 -4.74 17.01
CA GLY A 143 -8.62 -5.65 17.10
C GLY A 143 -7.83 -5.83 15.79
N ILE A 144 -8.10 -5.02 14.78
CA ILE A 144 -7.37 -4.98 13.52
C ILE A 144 -6.11 -4.14 13.71
N ARG A 145 -4.98 -4.58 13.14
CA ARG A 145 -3.73 -3.82 13.21
C ARG A 145 -3.78 -2.61 12.28
N LEU A 146 -3.42 -1.45 12.81
CA LEU A 146 -3.43 -0.21 12.06
C LEU A 146 -2.08 0.04 11.41
N LYS A 147 -2.10 0.44 10.14
CA LYS A 147 -0.95 0.95 9.43
C LYS A 147 -1.21 2.35 8.88
N ILE A 148 -0.23 3.23 8.94
CA ILE A 148 -0.22 4.50 8.20
C ILE A 148 0.78 4.39 7.06
N ASN A 149 0.39 4.85 5.86
CA ASN A 149 1.31 5.09 4.76
C ASN A 149 1.38 6.60 4.49
N THR A 150 2.59 7.13 4.40
CA THR A 150 2.87 8.54 4.13
C THR A 150 3.86 8.63 2.99
N THR A 151 3.54 9.42 1.96
CA THR A 151 4.38 9.73 0.82
C THR A 151 4.98 11.12 1.02
N VAL A 152 6.29 11.19 1.21
CA VAL A 152 7.00 12.45 1.35
C VAL A 152 7.17 13.09 -0.02
N THR A 153 6.65 14.30 -0.14
CA THR A 153 6.70 15.14 -1.34
C THR A 153 7.34 16.48 -1.02
N ARG A 154 7.58 17.31 -2.04
CA ARG A 154 8.12 18.66 -1.84
C ARG A 154 7.23 19.56 -1.00
N LEU A 155 5.94 19.25 -0.87
CA LEU A 155 5.03 19.99 -0.01
C LEU A 155 5.07 19.54 1.45
N THR A 156 5.65 18.37 1.74
CA THR A 156 5.55 17.71 3.06
C THR A 156 6.89 17.36 3.70
N TRP A 157 8.03 17.48 2.98
CA TRP A 157 9.34 17.08 3.51
C TRP A 157 9.81 17.90 4.74
N GLU A 158 9.31 19.11 4.92
CA GLU A 158 9.59 19.94 6.12
C GLU A 158 8.61 19.71 7.27
N GLU A 159 7.54 18.95 7.03
CA GLU A 159 6.46 18.75 7.99
C GLU A 159 6.91 17.87 9.17
N ASP A 160 6.36 18.16 10.35
CA ASP A 160 6.47 17.30 11.52
C ASP A 160 5.13 16.55 11.71
N MET A 161 5.19 15.23 11.52
CA MET A 161 4.06 14.31 11.61
C MET A 161 3.97 13.64 12.98
N ALA A 162 4.81 14.00 13.96
CA ALA A 162 4.89 13.30 15.24
C ALA A 162 3.56 13.31 16.02
N ASP A 163 2.88 14.46 16.08
CA ASP A 163 1.57 14.57 16.73
C ASP A 163 0.53 13.68 16.04
N PHE A 164 0.44 13.74 14.71
CA PHE A 164 -0.48 12.91 13.94
C PHE A 164 -0.22 11.40 14.14
N ILE A 165 1.04 10.98 14.08
CA ILE A 165 1.42 9.57 14.29
C ILE A 165 1.11 9.15 15.74
N SER A 166 1.29 10.04 16.71
CA SER A 166 0.94 9.77 18.11
C SER A 166 -0.57 9.60 18.30
N ARG A 167 -1.38 10.49 17.70
CA ARG A 167 -2.85 10.44 17.77
C ARG A 167 -3.43 9.19 17.12
N THR A 168 -2.92 8.80 15.96
CA THR A 168 -3.35 7.56 15.28
C THR A 168 -2.79 6.30 15.95
N SER A 169 -1.60 6.40 16.56
CA SER A 169 -0.89 5.32 17.27
C SER A 169 -0.99 3.97 16.51
N PRO A 170 -0.39 3.91 15.30
CA PRO A 170 -0.44 2.72 14.46
C PRO A 170 0.52 1.63 14.94
N ASP A 171 0.28 0.40 14.50
CA ASP A 171 1.20 -0.74 14.67
C ASP A 171 2.36 -0.68 13.67
N ARG A 172 2.17 0.02 12.55
CA ARG A 172 3.22 0.28 11.56
C ARG A 172 3.02 1.63 10.86
N CYS A 173 4.09 2.37 10.66
CA CYS A 173 4.10 3.54 9.79
C CYS A 173 5.10 3.30 8.66
N LYS A 174 4.65 3.40 7.40
CA LYS A 174 5.53 3.38 6.23
C LYS A 174 5.64 4.78 5.67
N VAL A 175 6.86 5.28 5.59
CA VAL A 175 7.19 6.59 5.04
C VAL A 175 7.95 6.35 3.74
N LEU A 176 7.36 6.76 2.63
CA LEU A 176 7.82 6.49 1.28
C LEU A 176 8.31 7.80 0.67
N GLN A 177 9.51 7.82 0.09
CA GLN A 177 9.90 8.91 -0.79
C GLN A 177 9.00 8.86 -2.04
N MET A 178 8.53 10.00 -2.53
CA MET A 178 7.75 10.05 -3.77
C MET A 178 8.48 9.31 -4.90
N LEU A 179 7.85 8.25 -5.41
CA LEU A 179 8.35 7.47 -6.54
C LEU A 179 7.80 8.02 -7.86
N HIS A 180 8.71 8.32 -8.79
CA HIS A 180 8.35 8.63 -10.18
C HIS A 180 8.26 7.33 -10.98
N ILE A 181 7.09 7.10 -11.60
CA ILE A 181 6.87 6.03 -12.56
C ILE A 181 6.51 6.65 -13.90
N GLN A 182 7.29 6.32 -14.92
CA GLN A 182 7.11 6.84 -16.26
C GLN A 182 5.73 6.46 -16.81
N GLY A 183 5.00 7.45 -17.33
CA GLY A 183 3.66 7.28 -17.88
C GLY A 183 2.53 7.31 -16.85
N GLU A 184 2.82 7.38 -15.55
CA GLU A 184 1.81 7.43 -14.48
C GLU A 184 1.72 8.83 -13.85
N ASN A 185 2.85 9.38 -13.37
CA ASN A 185 2.90 10.63 -12.62
C ASN A 185 4.00 11.60 -13.10
N ASP A 186 4.30 11.58 -14.39
CA ASP A 186 5.31 12.45 -15.01
C ASP A 186 5.06 13.95 -14.74
N ASP A 187 3.80 14.37 -14.80
CA ASP A 187 3.34 15.75 -14.54
C ASP A 187 3.58 16.21 -13.10
N ALA A 188 3.75 15.28 -12.16
CA ALA A 188 3.92 15.58 -10.75
C ALA A 188 5.38 15.83 -10.37
N VAL A 189 6.34 15.31 -11.13
CA VAL A 189 7.77 15.33 -10.78
C VAL A 189 8.26 16.76 -10.57
N ALA A 190 7.92 17.65 -11.50
CA ALA A 190 8.35 19.04 -11.49
C ALA A 190 7.81 19.85 -10.29
N ASP A 191 6.78 19.36 -9.60
CA ASP A 191 6.11 20.06 -8.50
C ASP A 191 6.24 19.35 -7.15
N LEU A 192 6.44 18.03 -7.13
CA LEU A 192 6.29 17.21 -5.92
C LEU A 192 7.49 16.32 -5.61
N ALA A 193 8.41 16.08 -6.55
CA ALA A 193 9.59 15.26 -6.27
C ALA A 193 10.48 15.90 -5.20
N VAL A 194 11.10 15.04 -4.38
CA VAL A 194 12.06 15.40 -3.32
C VAL A 194 13.41 14.76 -3.61
N THR A 195 14.49 15.43 -3.22
CA THR A 195 15.83 14.85 -3.26
C THR A 195 16.02 13.84 -2.14
N ASP A 196 17.07 13.02 -2.24
CA ASP A 196 17.41 12.05 -1.19
C ASP A 196 17.79 12.77 0.12
N GLU A 197 18.42 13.96 0.04
CA GLU A 197 18.74 14.78 1.21
C GLU A 197 17.48 15.34 1.87
N GLN A 198 16.49 15.79 1.09
CA GLN A 198 15.21 16.27 1.62
C GLN A 198 14.44 15.13 2.30
N PHE A 199 14.44 13.95 1.69
CA PHE A 199 13.83 12.76 2.29
C PHE A 199 14.55 12.35 3.57
N GLN A 200 15.89 12.32 3.58
CA GLN A 200 16.67 12.00 4.77
C GLN A 200 16.41 13.00 5.90
N ALA A 201 16.27 14.29 5.60
CA ALA A 201 15.92 15.30 6.61
C ALA A 201 14.54 15.03 7.23
N PHE A 202 13.57 14.54 6.45
CA PHE A 202 12.29 14.06 6.99
C PHE A 202 12.50 12.84 7.88
N CYS A 203 13.29 11.84 7.45
CA CYS A 203 13.58 10.65 8.25
C CYS A 203 14.20 11.00 9.60
N ASP A 204 15.22 11.85 9.61
CA ASP A 204 15.96 12.26 10.81
C ASP A 204 15.04 12.97 11.82
N ARG A 205 14.10 13.80 11.33
CA ARG A 205 13.10 14.49 12.18
C ARG A 205 12.19 13.49 12.92
N HIS A 206 11.94 12.32 12.34
CA HIS A 206 10.97 11.34 12.84
C HIS A 206 11.61 10.05 13.37
N ALA A 207 12.94 9.94 13.38
CA ALA A 207 13.66 8.73 13.79
C ALA A 207 13.40 8.32 15.27
N GLY A 208 13.01 9.27 16.12
CA GLY A 208 12.71 9.02 17.54
C GLY A 208 11.26 8.60 17.84
N ILE A 209 10.40 8.47 16.83
CA ILE A 209 9.00 8.09 17.02
C ILE A 209 8.89 6.61 17.39
N VAL A 210 8.09 6.32 18.42
CA VAL A 210 7.79 4.96 18.86
C VAL A 210 6.31 4.65 18.61
N LEU A 211 6.05 3.60 17.86
CA LEU A 211 4.71 3.14 17.48
C LEU A 211 4.10 2.20 18.55
N ARG A 212 2.85 1.74 18.34
CA ARG A 212 2.00 1.02 19.32
C ARG A 212 2.60 -0.26 19.92
N ARG A 213 3.73 -0.75 19.40
CA ARG A 213 4.39 -1.98 19.86
C ARG A 213 5.90 -1.82 20.09
N GLY A 214 6.35 -0.59 20.34
CA GLY A 214 7.77 -0.32 20.55
C GLY A 214 8.61 -0.43 19.26
N VAL A 215 7.97 -0.30 18.10
CA VAL A 215 8.63 -0.36 16.79
C VAL A 215 8.76 1.05 16.20
N GLU A 216 9.75 1.23 15.34
CA GLU A 216 10.03 2.50 14.65
C GLU A 216 9.28 2.59 13.31
N PRO A 217 9.04 3.80 12.77
CA PRO A 217 8.61 3.98 11.39
C PRO A 217 9.60 3.34 10.39
N VAL A 218 9.06 2.82 9.28
CA VAL A 218 9.87 2.24 8.21
C VAL A 218 9.98 3.25 7.07
N PHE A 219 11.20 3.72 6.82
CA PHE A 219 11.50 4.68 5.77
C PHE A 219 11.99 3.95 4.51
N GLU A 220 11.37 4.24 3.37
CA GLU A 220 11.64 3.62 2.07
C GLU A 220 11.97 4.72 1.04
N SER A 221 13.24 4.81 0.61
CA SER A 221 13.64 5.68 -0.50
C SER A 221 13.09 5.14 -1.82
N ALA A 222 13.05 5.99 -2.85
CA ALA A 222 12.56 5.60 -4.17
C ALA A 222 13.33 4.38 -4.73
N THR A 223 14.63 4.30 -4.49
CA THR A 223 15.51 3.18 -4.89
C THR A 223 15.24 1.89 -4.12
N MET A 224 14.74 1.96 -2.89
CA MET A 224 14.33 0.78 -2.12
C MET A 224 12.98 0.24 -2.56
N ILE A 225 12.09 1.11 -3.07
CA ILE A 225 10.75 0.73 -3.52
C ILE A 225 10.82 0.03 -4.88
N GLU A 226 11.57 0.59 -5.83
CA GLU A 226 11.69 0.11 -7.20
C GLU A 226 12.10 -1.37 -7.27
N GLY A 227 11.30 -2.20 -7.94
CA GLY A 227 11.58 -3.62 -8.16
C GLY A 227 11.48 -4.51 -6.91
N SER A 228 10.99 -3.98 -5.78
CA SER A 228 10.94 -4.71 -4.49
C SER A 228 9.54 -5.21 -4.11
N TYR A 229 8.50 -4.84 -4.87
CA TYR A 229 7.11 -5.17 -4.57
C TYR A 229 6.55 -6.18 -5.56
N PHE A 230 6.01 -7.29 -5.04
CA PHE A 230 5.15 -8.17 -5.84
C PHE A 230 3.77 -7.53 -5.96
N MET A 231 3.42 -7.10 -7.18
CA MET A 231 2.18 -6.39 -7.47
C MET A 231 1.37 -7.10 -8.55
N ILE A 232 0.06 -7.19 -8.37
CA ILE A 232 -0.91 -7.69 -9.36
C ILE A 232 -1.81 -6.53 -9.79
N THR A 233 -2.02 -6.36 -11.09
CA THR A 233 -2.89 -5.33 -11.68
C THR A 233 -4.37 -5.72 -11.61
N PRO A 234 -5.30 -4.78 -11.90
CA PRO A 234 -6.72 -5.11 -11.99
C PRO A 234 -7.01 -6.21 -13.01
N GLY A 235 -6.21 -6.30 -14.08
CA GLY A 235 -6.30 -7.32 -15.12
C GLY A 235 -5.68 -8.67 -14.74
N GLY A 236 -5.17 -8.85 -13.51
CA GLY A 236 -4.61 -10.11 -13.03
C GLY A 236 -3.16 -10.37 -13.45
N CYS A 237 -2.49 -9.40 -14.08
CA CYS A 237 -1.08 -9.51 -14.46
C CYS A 237 -0.16 -9.08 -13.31
N VAL A 238 1.02 -9.66 -13.23
CA VAL A 238 2.10 -9.18 -12.38
C VAL A 238 2.69 -7.90 -12.96
N LYS A 239 2.71 -6.84 -12.17
CA LYS A 239 3.32 -5.54 -12.49
C LYS A 239 4.74 -5.47 -11.93
N THR A 240 5.71 -5.13 -12.75
CA THR A 240 7.04 -4.69 -12.30
C THR A 240 7.27 -3.23 -12.68
N ASP A 241 8.14 -2.56 -11.95
CA ASP A 241 8.46 -1.14 -12.12
C ASP A 241 9.97 -0.88 -12.25
N THR A 242 10.78 -1.92 -12.47
CA THR A 242 12.23 -1.83 -12.66
C THR A 242 12.61 -0.88 -13.81
N GLY A 243 13.50 0.05 -13.53
CA GLY A 243 13.88 1.16 -14.40
C GLY A 243 12.84 2.27 -14.45
N ARG A 244 11.95 2.37 -13.46
CA ARG A 244 10.78 3.27 -13.42
C ARG A 244 9.76 3.06 -14.54
N VAL A 245 9.81 1.90 -15.19
CA VAL A 245 8.95 1.54 -16.32
C VAL A 245 8.05 0.39 -15.94
N VAL A 246 6.75 0.58 -16.15
CA VAL A 246 5.75 -0.46 -15.90
C VAL A 246 5.85 -1.56 -16.96
N ARG A 247 6.05 -2.80 -16.52
CA ARG A 247 5.91 -4.00 -17.34
C ARG A 247 4.88 -4.93 -16.71
N LYS A 248 4.17 -5.70 -17.55
CA LYS A 248 3.10 -6.61 -17.13
C LYS A 248 3.38 -8.01 -17.66
N TYR A 249 3.19 -9.01 -16.81
CA TYR A 249 3.41 -10.42 -17.13
C TYR A 249 2.23 -11.25 -16.65
N PRO A 250 1.79 -12.30 -17.37
CA PRO A 250 0.80 -13.23 -16.84
C PRO A 250 1.26 -13.84 -15.51
N LEU A 251 0.34 -13.97 -14.55
CA LEU A 251 0.68 -14.53 -13.23
C LEU A 251 1.22 -15.95 -13.32
N GLU A 252 0.61 -16.79 -14.16
CA GLU A 252 1.04 -18.17 -14.38
C GLU A 252 2.49 -18.28 -14.86
N ASP A 253 2.89 -17.41 -15.80
CA ASP A 253 4.27 -17.36 -16.31
C ASP A 253 5.25 -17.00 -15.19
N VAL A 254 4.92 -15.98 -14.38
CA VAL A 254 5.76 -15.54 -13.26
C VAL A 254 5.90 -16.63 -12.21
N LEU A 255 4.82 -17.32 -11.86
CA LEU A 255 4.85 -18.41 -10.88
C LEU A 255 5.60 -19.63 -11.41
N GLN A 256 5.52 -19.93 -12.71
CA GLN A 256 6.24 -21.03 -13.34
C GLN A 256 7.75 -20.76 -13.42
N VAL A 257 8.14 -19.55 -13.83
CA VAL A 257 9.55 -19.15 -13.96
C VAL A 257 10.18 -18.92 -12.58
N GLY A 258 9.43 -18.30 -11.66
CA GLY A 258 9.87 -17.95 -10.32
C GLY A 258 9.78 -16.44 -10.07
N ILE A 259 9.18 -16.05 -8.96
CA ILE A 259 8.92 -14.65 -8.57
C ILE A 259 10.23 -13.83 -8.52
N ALA A 260 11.32 -14.45 -8.05
CA ALA A 260 12.63 -13.82 -7.88
C ALA A 260 13.28 -13.33 -9.20
N GLU A 261 12.85 -13.84 -10.36
CA GLU A 261 13.32 -13.37 -11.67
C GLU A 261 12.70 -12.02 -12.07
N TYR A 262 11.57 -11.67 -11.46
CA TYR A 262 10.82 -10.45 -11.77
C TYR A 262 10.93 -9.40 -10.67
N ILE A 263 11.16 -9.84 -9.42
CA ILE A 263 11.18 -8.99 -8.23
C ILE A 263 12.43 -9.31 -7.42
N SER A 264 13.14 -8.26 -7.00
CA SER A 264 14.38 -8.40 -6.24
C SER A 264 14.08 -8.85 -4.81
N GLU A 265 14.40 -10.12 -4.50
CA GLU A 265 14.29 -10.66 -3.15
C GLU A 265 15.17 -9.90 -2.15
N MET A 266 16.36 -9.49 -2.58
CA MET A 266 17.27 -8.69 -1.77
C MET A 266 16.62 -7.37 -1.36
N LEU A 267 16.05 -6.62 -2.30
CA LEU A 267 15.39 -5.34 -1.99
C LEU A 267 14.15 -5.57 -1.14
N TYR A 268 13.35 -6.60 -1.45
CA TYR A 268 12.18 -7.00 -0.65
C TYR A 268 12.53 -7.24 0.82
N LEU A 269 13.61 -7.98 1.09
CA LEU A 269 14.08 -8.25 2.44
C LEU A 269 14.65 -6.99 3.11
N ASN A 270 15.49 -6.22 2.41
CA ASN A 270 16.14 -5.03 2.95
C ASN A 270 15.14 -3.95 3.37
N ARG A 271 14.01 -3.80 2.68
CA ARG A 271 12.94 -2.85 3.08
C ARG A 271 12.02 -3.39 4.18
N GLY A 272 12.38 -4.48 4.86
CA GLY A 272 11.56 -5.09 5.90
C GLY A 272 10.24 -5.65 5.34
N GLY A 273 10.31 -6.28 4.17
CA GLY A 273 9.18 -6.93 3.50
C GLY A 273 8.55 -8.03 4.34
N VAL A 274 9.36 -8.79 5.07
CA VAL A 274 8.94 -9.78 6.07
C VAL A 274 8.97 -9.14 7.45
N TYR A 275 7.86 -9.25 8.19
CA TYR A 275 7.74 -8.79 9.57
C TYR A 275 6.68 -9.64 10.28
N ALA A 276 6.49 -9.40 11.58
CA ALA A 276 5.35 -9.96 12.30
C ALA A 276 4.07 -9.32 11.77
N TRP A 277 3.59 -9.84 10.64
CA TRP A 277 2.26 -9.59 10.11
C TRP A 277 1.21 -9.98 11.15
#